data_AF-A0A1V2PK86-F1
#
_entry.id   AF-A0A1V2PK86-F1
#
_cell.length_a   1.000
_cell.length_b   1.000
_cell.length_c   1.000
_cell.angle_alpha   90.00
_cell.angle_beta   90.00
_cell.angle_gamma   90.00
#
_symmetry.space_group_name_H-M   'P 1'
#
loop_
_entity.id
_entity.type
_entity.pdbx_description
1 polymer ?
#
loop_
_entity_poly.entity_id
_entity_poly.type
_entity_poly.pdbx_seq_one_letter_code
_entity_poly.pdbx_strand_id
1 'polypeptide(L)'
;MKHIVLSPHPDDAVWSVGGRIRWWVSRGEATTVVTVFDGPGEVDTDQWRRVAEPATRRSEDIAAIACVGARRVSLGLADAAVRADRGVHRYSNPMRLFGRIHDKDADLPEVVADAVAGLLAPHAVVHVPLAAGRHVDHRLVRQAAGLLAERGVPIRFYEDIPYRLRPADHTGLRPGHEPVDLAGWLSAAEQYHSQVAVLFGSVAAMRDALSTRALEYAQGTPWPHAGRYWTSTESA
;
A
#
# COMPACT_ATOMS: atom_id res chain seq x y z
N MET A 1 9.63 17.57 4.08
CA MET A 1 8.54 17.01 4.92
C MET A 1 8.97 15.59 5.32
N LYS A 2 8.22 14.90 6.19
CA LYS A 2 8.46 13.48 6.51
C LYS A 2 7.27 12.65 6.07
N HIS A 3 7.52 11.48 5.51
CA HIS A 3 6.48 10.64 4.92
C HIS A 3 6.51 9.26 5.57
N ILE A 4 5.34 8.78 5.98
CA ILE A 4 5.13 7.38 6.31
C ILE A 4 4.11 6.84 5.32
N VAL A 5 4.44 5.79 4.59
CA VAL A 5 3.52 5.13 3.65
C VAL A 5 3.16 3.77 4.23
N LEU A 6 1.88 3.52 4.49
CA LEU A 6 1.41 2.22 4.95
C LEU A 6 1.12 1.34 3.74
N SER A 7 1.90 0.27 3.58
CA SER A 7 1.70 -0.77 2.57
C SER A 7 0.93 -1.91 3.21
N PRO A 8 -0.30 -2.26 2.78
CA PRO A 8 -0.98 -3.46 3.26
C PRO A 8 -0.10 -4.69 3.08
N HIS A 9 0.39 -4.94 1.87
CA HIS A 9 1.23 -6.08 1.55
C HIS A 9 2.61 -5.67 0.98
N PRO A 10 3.56 -6.63 0.87
CA PRO A 10 4.82 -6.46 0.16
C PRO A 10 4.64 -6.23 -1.36
N ASP A 11 4.34 -4.99 -1.78
CA ASP A 11 4.17 -4.54 -3.18
C ASP A 11 3.39 -3.22 -3.25
N ASP A 12 2.27 -3.17 -2.53
CA ASP A 12 1.22 -2.15 -2.68
C ASP A 12 1.73 -0.71 -2.68
N ALA A 13 2.56 -0.34 -1.71
CA ALA A 13 3.07 1.03 -1.60
C ALA A 13 3.98 1.38 -2.78
N VAL A 14 4.87 0.48 -3.21
CA VAL A 14 5.75 0.77 -4.33
C VAL A 14 4.95 0.82 -5.62
N TRP A 15 4.02 -0.10 -5.86
CA TRP A 15 3.17 -0.02 -7.04
C TRP A 15 2.26 1.18 -7.05
N SER A 16 1.74 1.62 -5.90
CA SER A 16 0.75 2.70 -5.84
C SER A 16 1.36 4.09 -5.77
N VAL A 17 2.47 4.24 -5.05
CA VAL A 17 3.10 5.55 -4.75
C VAL A 17 4.62 5.57 -4.91
N GLY A 18 5.26 4.53 -5.43
CA GLY A 18 6.71 4.41 -5.55
C GLY A 18 7.38 5.60 -6.26
N GLY A 19 6.76 6.11 -7.31
CA GLY A 19 7.26 7.30 -8.01
C GLY A 19 7.22 8.59 -7.19
N ARG A 20 6.22 8.73 -6.31
CA ARG A 20 6.16 9.84 -5.35
C ARG A 20 7.19 9.67 -4.24
N ILE A 21 7.35 8.45 -3.71
CA ILE A 21 8.39 8.13 -2.72
C ILE A 21 9.76 8.54 -3.26
N ARG A 22 10.10 8.11 -4.48
CA ARG A 22 11.37 8.42 -5.11
C ARG A 22 11.58 9.92 -5.31
N TRP A 23 10.52 10.64 -5.69
CA TRP A 23 10.51 12.10 -5.81
C TRP A 23 10.73 12.82 -4.47
N TRP A 24 10.09 12.37 -3.39
CA TRP A 24 10.32 12.93 -2.04
C TRP A 24 11.76 12.67 -1.58
N VAL A 25 12.26 11.46 -1.77
CA VAL A 25 13.64 11.09 -1.40
C VAL A 25 14.68 11.90 -2.17
N SER A 26 14.48 12.18 -3.46
CA SER A 26 15.41 13.02 -4.24
C SER A 26 15.50 14.46 -3.75
N ARG A 27 14.49 14.92 -2.97
CA ARG A 27 14.44 16.23 -2.33
C ARG A 27 14.92 16.22 -0.87
N GLY A 28 15.48 15.10 -0.41
CA GLY A 28 15.96 14.93 0.97
C GLY A 28 14.83 14.73 1.98
N GLU A 29 13.62 14.38 1.54
CA GLU A 29 12.46 14.20 2.41
C GLU A 29 12.44 12.76 2.96
N ALA A 30 12.63 12.62 4.27
CA ALA A 30 12.73 11.32 4.91
C ALA A 30 11.42 10.54 4.76
N THR A 31 11.51 9.38 4.12
CA THR A 31 10.36 8.54 3.79
C THR A 31 10.53 7.14 4.37
N THR A 32 9.53 6.68 5.11
CA THR A 32 9.42 5.30 5.61
C THR A 32 8.24 4.60 4.94
N VAL A 33 8.46 3.40 4.42
CA VAL A 33 7.39 2.48 4.04
C VAL A 33 7.20 1.47 5.17
N VAL A 34 5.98 1.39 5.71
CA VAL A 34 5.59 0.43 6.74
C VAL A 34 4.78 -0.67 6.07
N THR A 35 5.37 -1.84 5.88
CA THR A 35 4.71 -3.01 5.34
C THR A 35 3.98 -3.74 6.47
N VAL A 36 2.66 -3.78 6.40
CA VAL A 36 1.79 -4.21 7.49
C VAL A 36 1.71 -5.74 7.56
N PHE A 37 1.29 -6.36 6.45
CA PHE A 37 0.97 -7.78 6.37
C PHE A 37 2.05 -8.57 5.61
N ASP A 38 3.26 -8.63 6.15
CA ASP A 38 4.36 -9.44 5.62
C ASP A 38 4.72 -10.64 6.52
N GLY A 39 3.97 -10.84 7.60
CA GLY A 39 4.12 -11.87 8.64
C GLY A 39 4.13 -13.31 8.13
N PRO A 40 4.71 -14.25 8.90
CA PRO A 40 4.45 -15.66 8.69
C PRO A 40 2.97 -15.97 8.98
N GLY A 41 2.47 -17.07 8.43
CA GLY A 41 1.15 -17.59 8.75
C GLY A 41 1.03 -19.07 8.44
N GLU A 42 -0.07 -19.67 8.90
CA GLU A 42 -0.38 -21.06 8.62
C GLU A 42 -0.72 -21.19 7.14
N VAL A 43 -0.15 -22.20 6.48
CA VAL A 43 -0.48 -22.52 5.09
C VAL A 43 -0.63 -24.01 4.94
N ASP A 44 -1.72 -24.38 4.30
CA ASP A 44 -2.12 -25.71 3.93
C ASP A 44 -1.67 -26.02 2.48
N THR A 45 -2.30 -26.99 1.83
CA THR A 45 -2.00 -27.38 0.45
C THR A 45 -2.58 -26.42 -0.59
N ASP A 46 -3.34 -25.40 -0.20
CA ASP A 46 -4.02 -24.53 -1.14
C ASP A 46 -3.07 -23.46 -1.71
N GLN A 47 -2.71 -23.63 -2.98
CA GLN A 47 -1.77 -22.75 -3.69
C GLN A 47 -2.21 -21.27 -3.73
N TRP A 48 -3.51 -20.97 -3.65
CA TRP A 48 -3.99 -19.59 -3.67
C TRP A 48 -3.57 -18.79 -2.42
N ARG A 49 -3.24 -19.47 -1.31
CA ARG A 49 -2.79 -18.81 -0.07
C ARG A 49 -1.35 -18.32 -0.15
N ARG A 50 -0.55 -18.88 -1.07
CA ARG A 50 0.84 -18.49 -1.31
C ARG A 50 1.12 -18.42 -2.80
N VAL A 51 0.96 -17.21 -3.35
CA VAL A 51 1.56 -16.88 -4.65
C VAL A 51 3.09 -17.06 -4.59
N ALA A 52 3.69 -16.66 -3.46
CA ALA A 52 5.07 -16.96 -3.11
C ALA A 52 5.23 -17.05 -1.60
N GLU A 53 6.34 -17.65 -1.17
CA GLU A 53 6.70 -17.71 0.24
C GLU A 53 6.85 -16.30 0.85
N PRO A 54 6.37 -16.07 2.09
CA PRO A 54 6.50 -14.77 2.75
C PRO A 54 7.95 -14.24 2.78
N ALA A 55 8.94 -15.12 2.92
CA ALA A 55 10.35 -14.75 2.89
C ALA A 55 10.79 -14.20 1.52
N THR A 56 10.29 -14.78 0.42
CA THR A 56 10.54 -14.29 -0.94
C THR A 56 9.92 -12.91 -1.12
N ARG A 57 8.63 -12.76 -0.80
CA ARG A 57 7.93 -11.45 -0.89
C ARG A 57 8.60 -10.37 -0.05
N ARG A 58 9.08 -10.69 1.16
CA ARG A 58 9.87 -9.75 1.99
C ARG A 58 11.17 -9.34 1.34
N SER A 59 11.86 -10.28 0.69
CA SER A 59 13.14 -10.01 0.02
C SER A 59 12.94 -9.09 -1.18
N GLU A 60 11.88 -9.32 -1.97
CA GLU A 60 11.46 -8.45 -3.07
C GLU A 60 11.11 -7.04 -2.58
N ASP A 61 10.34 -6.93 -1.49
CA ASP A 61 9.96 -5.65 -0.86
C ASP A 61 11.15 -4.87 -0.31
N ILE A 62 12.14 -5.55 0.29
CA ILE A 62 13.41 -4.93 0.69
C ILE A 62 14.13 -4.34 -0.53
N ALA A 63 14.24 -5.10 -1.62
CA ALA A 63 14.91 -4.65 -2.84
C ALA A 63 14.16 -3.46 -3.47
N ALA A 64 12.84 -3.56 -3.60
CA ALA A 64 11.98 -2.52 -4.17
C ALA A 64 12.02 -1.21 -3.38
N ILE A 65 11.90 -1.29 -2.04
CA ILE A 65 11.91 -0.12 -1.16
C ILE A 65 13.32 0.54 -1.17
N ALA A 66 14.38 -0.27 -1.25
CA ALA A 66 15.73 0.24 -1.43
C ALA A 66 15.89 0.98 -2.78
N CYS A 67 15.30 0.48 -3.86
CA CYS A 67 15.32 1.15 -5.17
C CYS A 67 14.67 2.54 -5.16
N VAL A 68 13.57 2.73 -4.42
CA VAL A 68 12.96 4.07 -4.26
C VAL A 68 13.66 4.95 -3.21
N GLY A 69 14.64 4.40 -2.49
CA GLY A 69 15.47 5.10 -1.50
C GLY A 69 14.77 5.39 -0.18
N ALA A 70 13.72 4.65 0.17
CA ALA A 70 13.01 4.80 1.44
C ALA A 70 13.49 3.80 2.49
N ARG A 71 13.18 4.07 3.76
CA ARG A 71 13.38 3.12 4.85
C ARG A 71 12.21 2.13 4.90
N ARG A 72 12.49 0.84 5.03
CA ARG A 72 11.46 -0.19 5.28
C ARG A 72 11.26 -0.43 6.78
N VAL A 73 10.01 -0.59 7.20
CA VAL A 73 9.61 -1.16 8.49
C VAL A 73 8.59 -2.25 8.24
N SER A 74 8.74 -3.41 8.89
CA SER A 74 7.77 -4.49 8.87
C SER A 74 7.01 -4.49 10.19
N LEU A 75 5.67 -4.61 10.13
CA LEU A 75 4.87 -4.90 11.33
C LEU A 75 4.71 -6.39 11.59
N GLY A 76 5.03 -7.24 10.59
CA GLY A 76 5.05 -8.69 10.76
C GLY A 76 3.68 -9.32 10.97
N LEU A 77 2.59 -8.61 10.67
CA LEU A 77 1.25 -9.16 10.78
C LEU A 77 1.01 -10.17 9.65
N ALA A 78 0.27 -11.24 9.94
CA ALA A 78 -0.02 -12.27 8.94
C ALA A 78 -1.03 -11.76 7.90
N ASP A 79 -0.77 -12.01 6.62
CA ASP A 79 -1.70 -11.76 5.51
C ASP A 79 -3.04 -12.48 5.73
N ALA A 80 -4.15 -11.85 5.32
CA ALA A 80 -5.49 -12.46 5.31
C ALA A 80 -5.51 -13.89 4.77
N ALA A 81 -4.77 -14.17 3.70
CA ALA A 81 -4.71 -15.48 3.06
C ALA A 81 -4.17 -16.59 3.98
N VAL A 82 -3.37 -16.23 5.00
CA VAL A 82 -2.66 -17.18 5.87
C VAL A 82 -2.99 -17.01 7.36
N ARG A 83 -3.90 -16.08 7.70
CA ARG A 83 -4.40 -15.92 9.07
C ARG A 83 -5.30 -17.07 9.45
N ALA A 84 -4.92 -17.78 10.50
CA ALA A 84 -5.66 -18.89 11.07
C ALA A 84 -5.81 -18.74 12.59
N ASP A 85 -6.73 -19.50 13.16
CA ASP A 85 -6.84 -19.73 14.58
C ASP A 85 -7.01 -21.23 14.81
N ARG A 86 -6.04 -21.85 15.49
CA ARG A 86 -6.03 -23.28 15.82
C ARG A 86 -6.25 -24.17 14.60
N GLY A 87 -5.53 -23.92 13.50
CA GLY A 87 -5.66 -24.70 12.26
C GLY A 87 -6.84 -24.30 11.37
N VAL A 88 -7.65 -23.32 11.77
CA VAL A 88 -8.81 -22.87 10.97
C VAL A 88 -8.54 -21.49 10.40
N HIS A 89 -8.43 -21.41 9.07
CA HIS A 89 -8.26 -20.14 8.37
C HIS A 89 -9.45 -19.20 8.58
N ARG A 90 -9.17 -17.94 8.93
CA ARG A 90 -10.19 -16.88 9.09
C ARG A 90 -10.92 -16.60 7.78
N TYR A 91 -10.20 -16.73 6.67
CA TYR A 91 -10.73 -16.60 5.31
C TYR A 91 -10.60 -17.94 4.59
N SER A 92 -11.74 -18.59 4.38
CA SER A 92 -11.81 -19.99 3.92
C SER A 92 -11.56 -20.17 2.42
N ASN A 93 -11.65 -19.11 1.62
CA ASN A 93 -11.42 -19.14 0.17
C ASN A 93 -11.05 -17.72 -0.33
N PRO A 94 -10.53 -17.57 -1.57
CA PRO A 94 -10.11 -16.28 -2.11
C PRO A 94 -11.22 -15.21 -2.11
N MET A 95 -12.48 -15.60 -2.37
CA MET A 95 -13.58 -14.63 -2.40
C MET A 95 -13.83 -13.99 -1.04
N ARG A 96 -13.54 -14.70 0.06
CA ARG A 96 -13.69 -14.16 1.42
C ARG A 96 -12.70 -13.03 1.71
N LEU A 97 -11.55 -12.97 1.02
CA LEU A 97 -10.59 -11.87 1.13
C LEU A 97 -11.16 -10.51 0.67
N PHE A 98 -12.25 -10.51 -0.10
CA PHE A 98 -12.93 -9.31 -0.59
C PHE A 98 -14.31 -9.11 0.06
N GLY A 99 -14.61 -9.89 1.09
CA GLY A 99 -15.91 -9.94 1.76
C GLY A 99 -15.97 -9.10 3.05
N ARG A 100 -16.58 -9.68 4.08
CA ARG A 100 -16.61 -9.09 5.43
C ARG A 100 -15.26 -9.32 6.11
N ILE A 101 -14.76 -8.29 6.79
CA ILE A 101 -13.64 -8.44 7.72
C ILE A 101 -14.06 -9.42 8.82
N HIS A 102 -13.21 -10.41 9.09
CA HIS A 102 -13.46 -11.42 10.10
C HIS A 102 -13.45 -10.79 11.51
N ASP A 103 -14.32 -11.21 12.44
CA ASP A 103 -14.45 -10.54 13.75
C ASP A 103 -13.14 -10.57 14.57
N LYS A 104 -12.36 -11.65 14.46
CA LYS A 104 -11.02 -11.75 15.08
C LYS A 104 -9.96 -10.80 14.51
N ASP A 105 -10.27 -10.07 13.44
CA ASP A 105 -9.42 -9.03 12.87
C ASP A 105 -9.84 -7.62 13.32
N ALA A 106 -10.89 -7.48 14.15
CA ALA A 106 -11.49 -6.20 14.51
C ALA A 106 -10.51 -5.23 15.19
N ASP A 107 -9.53 -5.75 15.95
CA ASP A 107 -8.57 -4.93 16.70
C ASP A 107 -7.33 -4.54 15.86
N LEU A 108 -7.15 -5.12 14.66
CA LEU A 108 -5.97 -4.85 13.85
C LEU A 108 -5.80 -3.39 13.42
N PRO A 109 -6.86 -2.60 13.14
CA PRO A 109 -6.70 -1.18 12.87
C PRO A 109 -6.03 -0.43 14.04
N GLU A 110 -6.37 -0.76 15.28
CA GLU A 110 -5.76 -0.17 16.48
C GLU A 110 -4.28 -0.57 16.59
N VAL A 111 -3.99 -1.86 16.40
CA VAL A 111 -2.60 -2.39 16.40
C VAL A 111 -1.74 -1.67 15.37
N VAL A 112 -2.27 -1.45 14.15
CA VAL A 112 -1.56 -0.73 13.09
C VAL A 112 -1.39 0.74 13.46
N ALA A 113 -2.45 1.41 13.97
CA ALA A 113 -2.39 2.82 14.35
C ALA A 113 -1.36 3.06 15.47
N ASP A 114 -1.30 2.19 16.48
CA ASP A 114 -0.33 2.27 17.58
C ASP A 114 1.10 2.07 17.12
N ALA A 115 1.33 1.04 16.28
CA ALA A 115 2.66 0.80 15.73
C ALA A 115 3.14 1.99 14.88
N VAL A 116 2.26 2.59 14.08
CA VAL A 116 2.58 3.77 13.26
C VAL A 116 2.80 4.99 14.14
N ALA A 117 2.01 5.18 15.20
CA ALA A 117 2.17 6.29 16.13
C ALA A 117 3.56 6.30 16.79
N GLY A 118 4.10 5.12 17.12
CA GLY A 118 5.47 4.96 17.63
C GLY A 118 6.57 5.32 16.63
N LEU A 119 6.25 5.45 15.33
CA LEU A 119 7.19 5.81 14.27
C LEU A 119 7.04 7.28 13.82
N LEU A 120 6.02 7.99 14.30
CA LEU A 120 5.74 9.35 13.85
C LEU A 120 6.84 10.30 14.29
N ALA A 121 7.29 11.09 13.32
CA ALA A 121 8.11 12.26 13.57
C ALA A 121 7.24 13.53 13.50
N PRO A 122 7.68 14.65 14.10
CA PRO A 122 6.98 15.92 13.95
C PRO A 122 6.73 16.27 12.47
N HIS A 123 5.51 16.72 12.17
CA HIS A 123 5.05 17.08 10.82
C HIS A 123 5.13 15.95 9.78
N ALA A 124 5.11 14.69 10.21
CA ALA A 124 4.96 13.56 9.29
C ALA A 124 3.54 13.52 8.70
N VAL A 125 3.46 13.21 7.41
CA VAL A 125 2.20 12.90 6.73
C VAL A 125 2.14 11.38 6.52
N VAL A 126 1.03 10.76 6.90
CA VAL A 126 0.80 9.33 6.70
C VAL A 126 0.00 9.12 5.42
N HIS A 127 0.51 8.29 4.53
CA HIS A 127 -0.10 7.91 3.27
C HIS A 127 -0.67 6.51 3.41
N VAL A 128 -1.97 6.36 3.16
CA VAL A 128 -2.71 5.11 3.38
C VAL A 128 -3.49 4.72 2.12
N PRO A 129 -3.79 3.43 1.91
CA PRO A 129 -4.61 3.01 0.78
C PRO A 129 -6.05 3.55 0.87
N LEU A 130 -6.66 3.78 -0.29
CA LEU A 130 -8.12 3.93 -0.38
C LEU A 130 -8.86 2.61 -0.22
N ALA A 131 -8.16 1.48 -0.23
CA ALA A 131 -8.77 0.15 -0.22
C ALA A 131 -9.72 -0.09 -1.42
N ALA A 132 -9.37 0.48 -2.58
CA ALA A 132 -9.96 0.10 -3.86
C ALA A 132 -9.80 -1.41 -4.06
N GLY A 133 -10.78 -2.06 -4.69
CA GLY A 133 -10.85 -3.52 -4.78
C GLY A 133 -11.41 -4.23 -3.54
N ARG A 134 -11.49 -3.54 -2.38
CA ARG A 134 -12.13 -4.02 -1.13
C ARG A 134 -11.46 -5.21 -0.46
N HIS A 135 -10.18 -5.45 -0.72
CA HIS A 135 -9.42 -6.47 0.02
C HIS A 135 -9.45 -6.16 1.53
N VAL A 136 -9.67 -7.17 2.37
CA VAL A 136 -9.85 -7.01 3.82
C VAL A 136 -8.64 -6.34 4.48
N ASP A 137 -7.42 -6.68 4.06
CA ASP A 137 -6.20 -6.05 4.60
C ASP A 137 -6.09 -4.57 4.27
N HIS A 138 -6.37 -4.18 3.02
CA HIS A 138 -6.35 -2.77 2.65
C HIS A 138 -7.39 -1.98 3.43
N ARG A 139 -8.57 -2.58 3.69
CA ARG A 139 -9.62 -1.97 4.50
C ARG A 139 -9.21 -1.82 5.97
N LEU A 140 -8.51 -2.80 6.54
CA LEU A 140 -7.96 -2.72 7.90
C LEU A 140 -6.92 -1.60 8.00
N VAL A 141 -6.00 -1.48 7.03
CA VAL A 141 -5.04 -0.36 6.98
C VAL A 141 -5.73 0.98 6.78
N ARG A 142 -6.76 1.05 5.93
CA ARG A 142 -7.55 2.28 5.76
C ARG A 142 -8.31 2.66 7.04
N GLN A 143 -8.81 1.71 7.81
CA GLN A 143 -9.46 1.97 9.11
C GLN A 143 -8.47 2.56 10.12
N ALA A 144 -7.21 2.10 10.13
CA ALA A 144 -6.17 2.68 10.98
C ALA A 144 -5.94 4.19 10.70
N ALA A 145 -6.22 4.64 9.48
CA ALA A 145 -6.13 6.06 9.13
C ALA A 145 -7.12 6.94 9.90
N GLY A 146 -8.33 6.44 10.20
CA GLY A 146 -9.31 7.17 11.01
C GLY A 146 -8.80 7.40 12.43
N LEU A 147 -8.26 6.34 13.05
CA LEU A 147 -7.66 6.40 14.39
C LEU A 147 -6.45 7.34 14.44
N LEU A 148 -5.60 7.32 13.41
CA LEU A 148 -4.48 8.25 13.30
C LEU A 148 -4.96 9.70 13.12
N ALA A 149 -6.01 9.94 12.31
CA ALA A 149 -6.58 11.27 12.13
C ALA A 149 -7.18 11.83 13.42
N GLU A 150 -7.87 11.00 14.22
CA GLU A 150 -8.37 11.37 15.55
C GLU A 150 -7.23 11.78 16.51
N ARG A 151 -6.04 11.22 16.31
CA ARG A 151 -4.80 11.61 17.03
C ARG A 151 -4.12 12.85 16.43
N GLY A 152 -4.76 13.55 15.49
CA GLY A 152 -4.25 14.77 14.86
C GLY A 152 -3.18 14.53 13.78
N VAL A 153 -3.04 13.30 13.28
CA VAL A 153 -2.04 12.94 12.27
C VAL A 153 -2.54 13.33 10.87
N PRO A 154 -1.77 14.10 10.08
CA PRO A 154 -2.15 14.41 8.70
C PRO A 154 -2.21 13.16 7.83
N ILE A 155 -3.38 12.87 7.25
CA ILE A 155 -3.61 11.72 6.39
C ILE A 155 -3.75 12.13 4.93
N ARG A 156 -3.09 11.38 4.05
CA ARG A 156 -3.35 11.37 2.60
C ARG A 156 -3.67 9.96 2.14
N PHE A 157 -4.63 9.82 1.24
CA PHE A 157 -4.97 8.52 0.67
C PHE A 157 -4.30 8.35 -0.70
N TYR A 158 -3.91 7.12 -1.03
CA TYR A 158 -3.41 6.74 -2.34
C TYR A 158 -4.30 5.68 -3.00
N GLU A 159 -4.17 5.53 -4.32
CA GLU A 159 -4.91 4.51 -5.08
C GLU A 159 -4.22 3.18 -5.06
N ASP A 160 -4.96 2.16 -4.68
CA ASP A 160 -4.49 0.79 -4.73
C ASP A 160 -4.35 0.34 -6.20
N ILE A 161 -3.14 -0.02 -6.61
CA ILE A 161 -2.85 -0.61 -7.92
C ILE A 161 -2.64 -2.11 -7.74
N PRO A 162 -3.22 -2.98 -8.61
CA PRO A 162 -3.90 -2.68 -9.89
C PRO A 162 -5.42 -2.49 -9.79
N TYR A 163 -5.96 -2.29 -8.59
CA TYR A 163 -7.41 -2.28 -8.39
C TYR A 163 -8.10 -1.06 -9.01
N ARG A 164 -9.30 -1.28 -9.52
CA ARG A 164 -10.12 -0.20 -10.07
C ARG A 164 -10.69 0.66 -8.94
N LEU A 165 -10.38 1.95 -8.98
CA LEU A 165 -10.99 2.95 -8.12
C LEU A 165 -12.47 3.18 -8.48
N ARG A 166 -13.35 3.19 -7.49
CA ARG A 166 -14.79 3.51 -7.66
C ARG A 166 -15.15 4.82 -6.95
N PRO A 167 -16.23 5.52 -7.36
CA PRO A 167 -16.69 6.74 -6.69
C PRO A 167 -16.90 6.60 -5.17
N ALA A 168 -17.45 5.45 -4.75
CA ALA A 168 -17.66 5.15 -3.32
C ALA A 168 -16.35 5.06 -2.52
N ASP A 169 -15.21 4.74 -3.16
CA ASP A 169 -13.95 4.55 -2.44
C ASP A 169 -13.36 5.89 -1.96
N HIS A 170 -13.67 7.01 -2.62
CA HIS A 170 -13.14 8.35 -2.32
C HIS A 170 -14.23 9.41 -2.06
N THR A 171 -15.44 8.98 -1.67
CA THR A 171 -16.52 9.91 -1.29
C THR A 171 -16.09 10.79 -0.12
N GLY A 172 -16.33 12.10 -0.23
CA GLY A 172 -15.93 13.08 0.79
C GLY A 172 -14.45 13.48 0.76
N LEU A 173 -13.69 13.03 -0.26
CA LEU A 173 -12.28 13.38 -0.41
C LEU A 173 -12.03 14.21 -1.67
N ARG A 174 -11.00 15.06 -1.65
CA ARG A 174 -10.56 15.84 -2.82
C ARG A 174 -9.24 15.32 -3.37
N PRO A 175 -9.13 15.16 -4.71
CA PRO A 175 -7.89 14.75 -5.34
C PRO A 175 -6.87 15.89 -5.35
N GLY A 176 -5.60 15.53 -5.21
CA GLY A 176 -4.44 16.37 -5.51
C GLY A 176 -3.45 15.59 -6.36
N HIS A 177 -2.54 16.31 -7.01
CA HIS A 177 -1.49 15.72 -7.85
C HIS A 177 -0.11 16.14 -7.36
N GLU A 178 0.87 15.24 -7.50
CA GLU A 178 2.28 15.48 -7.18
C GLU A 178 3.18 14.87 -8.26
N PRO A 179 4.37 15.43 -8.51
CA PRO A 179 5.33 14.84 -9.44
C PRO A 179 5.73 13.42 -9.04
N VAL A 180 6.10 12.62 -10.04
CA VAL A 180 6.72 11.31 -9.82
C VAL A 180 8.01 11.16 -10.60
N ASP A 181 8.96 10.42 -10.03
CA ASP A 181 10.07 9.84 -10.79
C ASP A 181 9.58 8.51 -11.41
N LEU A 182 9.12 8.58 -12.66
CA LEU A 182 8.60 7.41 -13.37
C LEU A 182 9.69 6.34 -13.58
N ALA A 183 10.91 6.71 -13.96
CA ALA A 183 11.96 5.74 -14.24
C ALA A 183 12.33 4.94 -12.98
N GLY A 184 12.58 5.64 -11.86
CA GLY A 184 12.86 5.01 -10.57
C GLY A 184 11.68 4.18 -10.05
N TRP A 185 10.45 4.63 -10.29
CA TRP A 185 9.24 3.88 -9.93
C TRP A 185 9.16 2.55 -10.64
N LEU A 186 9.33 2.54 -11.97
CA LEU A 186 9.24 1.34 -12.78
C LEU A 186 10.31 0.32 -12.37
N SER A 187 11.57 0.75 -12.19
CA SER A 187 12.64 -0.14 -11.75
C SER A 187 12.38 -0.78 -10.38
N ALA A 188 11.79 -0.03 -9.44
CA ALA A 188 11.41 -0.55 -8.13
C ALA A 188 10.20 -1.51 -8.20
N ALA A 189 9.19 -1.17 -9.01
CA ALA A 189 8.00 -1.98 -9.21
C ALA A 189 8.30 -3.37 -9.80
N GLU A 190 9.39 -3.49 -10.55
CA GLU A 190 9.83 -4.76 -11.17
C GLU A 190 10.42 -5.76 -10.19
N GLN A 191 10.86 -5.31 -9.01
CA GLN A 191 11.49 -6.19 -8.03
C GLN A 191 10.51 -7.22 -7.45
N TYR A 192 9.20 -6.99 -7.54
CA TYR A 192 8.14 -7.92 -7.11
C TYR A 192 7.91 -9.04 -8.14
N HIS A 193 8.96 -9.74 -8.55
CA HIS A 193 8.94 -10.75 -9.60
C HIS A 193 7.83 -11.79 -9.39
N SER A 194 7.65 -12.23 -8.15
CA SER A 194 6.63 -13.21 -7.78
C SER A 194 5.19 -12.73 -8.01
N GLN A 195 4.95 -11.41 -7.94
CA GLN A 195 3.62 -10.82 -8.01
C GLN A 195 3.30 -10.23 -9.39
N VAL A 196 4.30 -9.75 -10.13
CA VAL A 196 4.11 -9.13 -11.46
C VAL A 196 3.41 -10.08 -12.42
N ALA A 197 3.83 -11.35 -12.50
CA ALA A 197 3.22 -12.32 -13.40
C ALA A 197 1.75 -12.60 -13.04
N VAL A 198 1.42 -12.63 -11.74
CA VAL A 198 0.06 -12.93 -11.26
C VAL A 198 -0.89 -11.75 -11.45
N LEU A 199 -0.42 -10.53 -11.16
CA LEU A 199 -1.29 -9.36 -11.10
C LEU A 199 -1.32 -8.53 -12.38
N PHE A 200 -0.27 -8.60 -13.20
CA PHE A 200 -0.18 -7.88 -14.47
C PHE A 200 0.04 -8.80 -15.68
N GLY A 201 0.33 -10.09 -15.48
CA GLY A 201 0.66 -11.03 -16.55
C GLY A 201 2.09 -10.91 -17.08
N SER A 202 2.67 -9.71 -17.10
CA SER A 202 4.07 -9.50 -17.50
C SER A 202 4.64 -8.19 -16.96
N VAL A 203 5.98 -8.10 -16.94
CA VAL A 203 6.70 -6.85 -16.64
C VAL A 203 6.31 -5.72 -17.59
N ALA A 204 6.15 -6.02 -18.89
CA ALA A 204 5.75 -5.03 -19.89
C ALA A 204 4.35 -4.46 -19.60
N ALA A 205 3.38 -5.32 -19.28
CA ALA A 205 2.03 -4.91 -18.92
C ALA A 205 2.00 -4.10 -17.61
N MET A 206 2.84 -4.46 -16.63
CA MET A 206 3.01 -3.68 -15.41
C MET A 206 3.55 -2.27 -15.71
N ARG A 207 4.65 -2.19 -16.49
CA ARG A 207 5.23 -0.90 -16.89
C ARG A 207 4.23 -0.02 -17.64
N ASP A 208 3.48 -0.61 -18.56
CA ASP A 208 2.46 0.10 -19.34
C ASP A 208 1.34 0.66 -18.45
N ALA A 209 0.83 -0.17 -17.51
CA ALA A 209 -0.21 0.24 -16.57
C ALA A 209 0.24 1.42 -15.69
N LEU A 210 1.45 1.38 -15.14
CA LEU A 210 1.99 2.46 -14.30
C LEU A 210 2.29 3.72 -15.10
N SER A 211 2.86 3.58 -16.31
CA SER A 211 3.21 4.72 -17.17
C SER A 211 1.98 5.45 -17.70
N THR A 212 0.99 4.70 -18.22
CA THR A 212 -0.27 5.25 -18.73
C THR A 212 -0.96 6.07 -17.65
N ARG A 213 -1.05 5.52 -16.45
CA ARG A 213 -1.65 6.19 -15.29
C ARG A 213 -0.89 7.46 -14.88
N ALA A 214 0.44 7.43 -14.88
CA ALA A 214 1.26 8.59 -14.56
C ALA A 214 1.07 9.74 -15.56
N LEU A 215 0.88 9.41 -16.84
CA LEU A 215 0.56 10.36 -17.91
C LEU A 215 -0.86 10.90 -17.80
N GLU A 216 -1.85 10.05 -17.51
CA GLU A 216 -3.23 10.47 -17.27
C GLU A 216 -3.32 11.51 -16.14
N TYR A 217 -2.62 11.27 -15.04
CA TYR A 217 -2.63 12.17 -13.88
C TYR A 217 -1.81 13.44 -14.09
N ALA A 218 -0.90 13.45 -15.06
CA ALA A 218 -0.15 14.64 -15.43
C ALA A 218 -0.98 15.64 -16.25
N GLN A 219 -2.11 15.23 -16.84
CA GLN A 219 -2.96 16.10 -17.65
C GLN A 219 -3.44 17.31 -16.84
N GLY A 220 -3.18 18.52 -17.37
CA GLY A 220 -3.52 19.77 -16.70
C GLY A 220 -2.56 20.16 -15.55
N THR A 221 -1.48 19.41 -15.34
CA THR A 221 -0.39 19.76 -14.40
C THR A 221 0.84 20.26 -15.18
N PRO A 222 1.81 20.95 -14.54
CA PRO A 222 3.05 21.34 -15.20
C PRO A 222 4.10 20.20 -15.26
N TRP A 223 3.77 19.00 -14.79
CA TRP A 223 4.72 17.89 -14.68
C TRP A 223 4.54 16.91 -15.84
N PRO A 224 5.63 16.28 -16.33
CA PRO A 224 5.52 15.26 -17.38
C PRO A 224 4.84 13.98 -16.89
N HIS A 225 4.97 13.67 -15.60
CA HIS A 225 4.34 12.53 -14.94
C HIS A 225 3.89 12.95 -13.54
N ALA A 226 2.71 12.51 -13.14
CA ALA A 226 2.19 12.80 -11.81
C ALA A 226 1.55 11.57 -11.15
N GLY A 227 1.53 11.57 -9.83
CA GLY A 227 0.74 10.66 -9.01
C GLY A 227 -0.43 11.41 -8.41
N ARG A 228 -1.55 10.72 -8.16
CA ARG A 228 -2.73 11.27 -7.50
C ARG A 228 -2.77 10.84 -6.03
N TYR A 229 -3.28 11.72 -5.19
CA TYR A 229 -3.60 11.44 -3.79
C TYR A 229 -4.92 12.10 -3.41
N TRP A 230 -5.46 11.76 -2.24
CA TRP A 230 -6.64 12.42 -1.70
C TRP A 230 -6.47 12.90 -0.28
N THR A 231 -7.22 13.93 0.05
CA THR A 231 -7.30 14.53 1.39
C THR A 231 -8.76 14.73 1.78
N SER A 232 -9.03 14.76 3.09
CA SER A 232 -10.36 15.11 3.60
C SER A 232 -10.73 16.53 3.18
N THR A 233 -12.01 16.76 2.89
CA THR A 233 -12.54 18.09 2.62
C THR A 233 -12.54 19.02 3.83
N GLU A 234 -12.41 18.48 5.05
CA GLU A 234 -12.57 19.21 6.32
C GLU A 234 -11.25 19.78 6.88
N SER A 235 -10.19 19.84 6.08
CA SER A 235 -8.89 20.38 6.49
C SER A 235 -8.52 21.70 5.80
N ALA A 236 -9.49 22.60 5.64
CA ALA A 236 -9.27 23.97 5.15
C ALA A 236 -9.74 24.99 6.20
#